data_AF-A0A0K8TF42-F1
#
_entry.id   AF-A0A0K8TF42-F1
#
_cell.length_a   1.000
_cell.length_b   1.000
_cell.length_c   1.000
_cell.angle_alpha   90.00
_cell.angle_beta   90.00
_cell.angle_gamma   90.00
#
_symmetry.space_group_name_H-M   'P 1'
#
loop_
_entity.id
_entity.type
_entity.pdbx_description
1 polymer ?
#
loop_
_entity_poly.entity_id
_entity_poly.type
_entity_poly.pdbx_seq_one_letter_code
_entity_poly.pdbx_strand_id
1 'polypeptide(L)'
;VGKIHMYTPATKRAISIKTWDGTTSFIIPVRDRSDHFVVGEKLNVTLIHWDVENNKIVSKQVLATMPDKPTNRLNDGKCDSSGRLWLGTMSDARGKDIKTGAGSFYSYSKNEGVKLQLKNITISNGIAQSLDNKKFWYVDSRKFTVDEFDFNMDKGEIKNMRTLFDVKKHDIPGAPDGLTTDADGNLWVALFGG
;
A
#
# COMPACT_ATOMS: atom_id res chain seq x y z
N VAL A 1 -18.30 5.90 3.45
CA VAL A 1 -17.49 7.10 3.17
C VAL A 1 -16.12 6.90 3.77
N GLY A 2 -15.05 7.09 3.00
CA GLY A 2 -13.68 7.00 3.49
C GLY A 2 -13.32 8.17 4.42
N LYS A 3 -12.23 8.02 5.17
CA LYS A 3 -11.63 9.08 5.99
C LYS A 3 -10.12 9.04 5.87
N ILE A 4 -9.48 10.19 5.93
CA ILE A 4 -8.04 10.32 6.18
C ILE A 4 -7.84 11.00 7.54
N HIS A 5 -6.74 10.66 8.20
CA HIS A 5 -6.42 11.08 9.56
C HIS A 5 -5.02 11.68 9.59
N MET A 6 -4.83 12.73 10.38
CA MET A 6 -3.53 13.28 10.70
C MET A 6 -3.42 13.43 12.22
N TYR A 7 -2.29 12.98 12.77
CA TYR A 7 -1.98 13.10 14.18
C TYR A 7 -0.61 13.76 14.36
N THR A 8 -0.55 14.80 15.19
CA THR A 8 0.68 15.51 15.55
C THR A 8 1.04 15.16 17.00
N PRO A 9 2.03 14.27 17.25
CA PRO A 9 2.30 13.79 18.60
C PRO A 9 2.71 14.89 19.58
N ALA A 10 3.55 15.84 19.14
CA ALA A 10 4.06 16.92 19.98
C ALA A 10 2.97 17.79 20.60
N THR A 11 1.87 18.01 19.86
CA THR A 11 0.71 18.81 20.34
C THR A 11 -0.49 17.94 20.71
N LYS A 12 -0.40 16.62 20.52
CA LYS A 12 -1.51 15.67 20.59
C LYS A 12 -2.72 16.06 19.73
N ARG A 13 -2.52 16.91 18.72
CA ARG A 13 -3.59 17.34 17.81
C ARG A 13 -3.94 16.19 16.86
N ALA A 14 -5.21 15.82 16.80
CA ALA A 14 -5.75 14.88 15.82
C ALA A 14 -6.81 15.59 14.98
N ILE A 15 -6.69 15.49 13.65
CA ILE A 15 -7.73 15.92 12.72
C ILE A 15 -8.08 14.78 11.77
N SER A 16 -9.32 14.80 11.29
CA SER A 16 -9.76 13.89 10.25
C SER A 16 -10.73 14.59 9.31
N ILE A 17 -10.77 14.12 8.08
CA ILE A 17 -11.69 14.60 7.06
C ILE A 17 -12.30 13.41 6.33
N LYS A 18 -13.61 13.48 6.11
CA LYS A 18 -14.29 12.53 5.24
C LYS A 18 -13.82 12.78 3.82
N THR A 19 -13.47 11.72 3.11
CA THR A 19 -13.06 11.81 1.71
C THR A 19 -14.31 11.72 0.83
N TRP A 20 -14.43 10.66 0.05
CA TRP A 20 -15.49 10.41 -0.93
C TRP A 20 -16.24 9.13 -0.58
N ASP A 21 -17.27 8.85 -1.35
CA ASP A 21 -17.96 7.56 -1.30
C ASP A 21 -17.10 6.46 -1.89
N GLY A 22 -16.80 5.45 -1.07
CA GLY A 22 -15.92 4.34 -1.40
C GLY A 22 -14.84 4.16 -0.35
N THR A 23 -13.85 3.34 -0.70
CA THR A 23 -12.72 3.04 0.16
C THR A 23 -11.60 4.07 0.02
N THR A 24 -10.90 4.29 1.13
CA THR A 24 -9.62 4.99 1.20
C THR A 24 -8.65 4.06 1.90
N SER A 25 -7.46 3.83 1.32
CA SER A 25 -6.59 2.73 1.78
C SER A 25 -5.18 3.14 2.20
N PHE A 26 -4.58 4.15 1.55
CA PHE A 26 -3.29 4.73 1.96
C PHE A 26 -3.29 6.24 1.73
N ILE A 27 -2.37 6.94 2.39
CA ILE A 27 -2.08 8.37 2.19
C ILE A 27 -0.57 8.60 2.30
N ILE A 28 0.02 9.28 1.32
CA ILE A 28 1.47 9.52 1.23
C ILE A 28 1.71 10.98 0.85
N PRO A 29 2.57 11.73 1.57
CA PRO A 29 2.89 13.12 1.24
C PRO A 29 3.62 13.22 -0.10
N VAL A 30 3.41 14.33 -0.81
CA VAL A 30 4.14 14.64 -2.03
C VAL A 30 5.39 15.44 -1.68
N ARG A 31 6.55 15.01 -2.19
CA ARG A 31 7.83 15.71 -1.99
C ARG A 31 7.69 17.18 -2.41
N ASP A 32 8.22 18.09 -1.60
CA ASP A 32 8.23 19.54 -1.82
C ASP A 32 6.85 20.21 -1.85
N ARG A 33 5.77 19.52 -1.41
CA ARG A 33 4.41 20.06 -1.31
C ARG A 33 3.74 19.63 0.00
N SER A 34 3.85 20.46 1.03
CA SER A 34 3.41 20.15 2.40
C SER A 34 1.90 19.91 2.57
N ASP A 35 1.11 20.39 1.62
CA ASP A 35 -0.35 20.37 1.57
C ASP A 35 -0.91 19.37 0.53
N HIS A 36 -0.04 18.59 -0.12
CA HIS A 36 -0.44 17.62 -1.15
C HIS A 36 -0.14 16.19 -0.76
N PHE A 37 -1.09 15.31 -1.04
CA PHE A 37 -1.01 13.90 -0.71
C PHE A 37 -1.50 13.03 -1.87
N VAL A 38 -0.86 11.88 -2.05
CA VAL A 38 -1.36 10.80 -2.90
C VAL A 38 -2.16 9.84 -2.02
N VAL A 39 -3.38 9.52 -2.43
CA VAL A 39 -4.33 8.71 -1.68
C VAL A 39 -4.87 7.58 -2.57
N GLY A 40 -5.01 6.39 -1.99
CA GLY A 40 -5.71 5.28 -2.63
C GLY A 40 -7.23 5.46 -2.51
N GLU A 41 -7.93 5.57 -3.63
CA GLU A 41 -9.39 5.71 -3.73
C GLU A 41 -9.98 4.59 -4.58
N LYS A 42 -10.74 3.65 -4.03
CA LYS A 42 -11.27 2.53 -4.83
C LYS A 42 -10.12 1.89 -5.65
N LEU A 43 -10.04 2.06 -6.97
CA LEU A 43 -8.93 1.62 -7.84
C LEU A 43 -7.99 2.75 -8.30
N ASN A 44 -8.23 3.98 -7.88
CA ASN A 44 -7.52 5.17 -8.30
C ASN A 44 -6.40 5.55 -7.34
N VAL A 45 -5.27 5.92 -7.92
CA VAL A 45 -4.23 6.73 -7.26
C VAL A 45 -4.62 8.18 -7.50
N THR A 46 -4.92 8.89 -6.41
CA THR A 46 -5.52 10.22 -6.46
C THR A 46 -4.63 11.23 -5.74
N LEU A 47 -4.27 12.32 -6.42
CA LEU A 47 -3.65 13.50 -5.80
C LEU A 47 -4.73 14.36 -5.16
N ILE A 48 -4.53 14.75 -3.91
CA ILE A 48 -5.38 15.71 -3.20
C ILE A 48 -4.54 16.90 -2.73
N HIS A 49 -5.16 18.08 -2.72
CA HIS A 49 -4.71 19.23 -1.94
C HIS A 49 -5.58 19.28 -0.67
N TRP A 50 -4.97 19.04 0.49
CA TRP A 50 -5.63 19.14 1.78
C TRP A 50 -5.15 20.39 2.52
N ASP A 51 -6.02 21.39 2.61
CA ASP A 51 -5.86 22.51 3.54
C ASP A 51 -6.10 21.98 4.96
N VAL A 52 -5.00 21.70 5.64
CA VAL A 52 -4.95 21.15 6.99
C VAL A 52 -5.39 22.18 8.05
N GLU A 53 -5.22 23.47 7.78
CA GLU A 53 -5.58 24.54 8.70
C GLU A 53 -7.10 24.68 8.80
N ASN A 54 -7.78 24.75 7.65
CA ASN A 54 -9.24 24.83 7.57
C ASN A 54 -9.92 23.46 7.50
N ASN A 55 -9.14 22.38 7.54
CA ASN A 55 -9.57 20.99 7.40
C ASN A 55 -10.51 20.78 6.21
N LYS A 56 -10.03 21.10 5.00
CA LYS A 56 -10.79 21.06 3.76
C LYS A 56 -9.97 20.47 2.60
N ILE A 57 -10.56 19.55 1.83
CA ILE A 57 -9.98 19.17 0.54
C ILE A 57 -10.28 20.28 -0.47
N VAL A 58 -9.24 20.94 -0.95
CA VAL A 58 -9.34 22.07 -1.89
C VAL A 58 -9.48 21.58 -3.33
N SER A 59 -8.72 20.55 -3.69
CA SER A 59 -8.78 19.96 -5.03
C SER A 59 -8.41 18.48 -5.01
N LYS A 60 -8.77 17.80 -6.10
CA LYS A 60 -8.57 16.38 -6.30
C LYS A 60 -8.33 16.08 -7.78
N GLN A 61 -7.37 15.21 -8.07
CA GLN A 61 -7.04 14.76 -9.42
C GLN A 61 -6.70 13.27 -9.42
N VAL A 62 -7.32 12.48 -10.31
CA VAL A 62 -6.92 11.09 -10.53
C VAL A 62 -5.63 11.08 -11.35
N LEU A 63 -4.59 10.45 -10.80
CA LEU A 63 -3.28 10.30 -11.45
C LEU A 63 -3.17 9.00 -12.25
N ALA A 64 -3.80 7.94 -11.76
CA ALA A 64 -3.87 6.64 -12.41
C ALA A 64 -5.05 5.83 -11.88
N THR A 65 -5.51 4.88 -12.68
CA THR A 65 -6.50 3.87 -12.31
C THR A 65 -5.91 2.50 -12.56
N MET A 66 -5.93 1.62 -11.55
CA MET A 66 -5.46 0.25 -11.72
C MET A 66 -6.39 -0.51 -12.67
N PRO A 67 -5.86 -1.23 -13.68
CA PRO A 67 -6.64 -1.91 -14.71
C PRO A 67 -7.21 -3.23 -14.19
N ASP A 68 -8.04 -3.16 -13.14
CA ASP A 68 -8.64 -4.29 -12.46
C ASP A 68 -10.17 -4.26 -12.56
N LYS A 69 -10.84 -5.32 -12.10
CA LYS A 69 -12.30 -5.38 -12.09
C LYS A 69 -12.88 -4.25 -11.23
N PRO A 70 -13.96 -3.55 -11.62
CA PRO A 70 -14.57 -2.50 -10.80
C PRO A 70 -15.06 -2.94 -9.42
N THR A 71 -15.18 -4.26 -9.20
CA THR A 71 -15.47 -4.87 -7.89
C THR A 71 -14.23 -5.01 -7.01
N ASN A 72 -13.07 -4.56 -7.45
CA ASN A 72 -11.84 -4.54 -6.68
C ASN A 72 -11.61 -3.14 -6.07
N ARG A 73 -10.68 -3.11 -5.12
CA ARG A 73 -10.16 -1.89 -4.50
C ARG A 73 -8.66 -2.03 -4.27
N LEU A 74 -7.99 -0.90 -4.13
CA LEU A 74 -6.68 -0.75 -3.53
C LEU A 74 -6.73 -1.16 -2.05
N ASN A 75 -5.59 -1.65 -1.56
CA ASN A 75 -5.37 -1.94 -0.15
C ASN A 75 -4.08 -1.23 0.32
N ASP A 76 -3.01 -1.93 0.65
CA ASP A 76 -1.77 -1.28 1.09
C ASP A 76 -1.01 -0.62 -0.08
N GLY A 77 -0.24 0.42 0.24
CA GLY A 77 0.57 1.17 -0.72
C GLY A 77 1.72 1.92 -0.04
N LYS A 78 2.91 1.84 -0.64
CA LYS A 78 4.15 2.45 -0.13
C LYS A 78 5.08 2.85 -1.27
N CYS A 79 5.81 3.95 -1.12
CA CYS A 79 6.86 4.31 -2.08
C CYS A 79 8.15 3.53 -1.82
N ASP A 80 8.85 3.15 -2.89
CA ASP A 80 10.27 2.78 -2.79
C ASP A 80 11.14 4.03 -2.56
N SER A 81 12.45 3.86 -2.32
CA SER A 81 13.35 4.97 -2.01
C SER A 81 13.57 5.93 -3.19
N SER A 82 13.21 5.55 -4.42
CA SER A 82 13.18 6.44 -5.59
C SER A 82 11.90 7.30 -5.66
N GLY A 83 10.88 6.96 -4.87
CA GLY A 83 9.57 7.61 -4.88
C GLY A 83 8.55 6.95 -5.83
N ARG A 84 8.86 5.80 -6.44
CA ARG A 84 7.89 5.02 -7.21
C ARG A 84 6.91 4.37 -6.23
N LEU A 85 5.62 4.54 -6.49
CA LEU A 85 4.56 4.01 -5.64
C LEU A 85 4.34 2.53 -5.94
N TRP A 86 4.41 1.67 -4.93
CA TRP A 86 4.03 0.27 -4.99
C TRP A 86 2.71 0.10 -4.28
N LEU A 87 1.78 -0.63 -4.88
CA LEU A 87 0.43 -0.78 -4.37
C LEU A 87 -0.19 -2.06 -4.92
N GLY A 88 -1.17 -2.62 -4.21
CA GLY A 88 -1.95 -3.70 -4.79
C GLY A 88 -3.42 -3.63 -4.48
N THR A 89 -4.13 -4.50 -5.18
CA THR A 89 -5.57 -4.57 -5.19
C THR A 89 -6.06 -5.86 -4.53
N MET A 90 -7.34 -5.88 -4.25
CA MET A 90 -8.08 -7.04 -3.77
C MET A 90 -9.56 -6.87 -4.11
N SER A 91 -10.34 -7.96 -4.03
CA SER A 91 -11.80 -7.84 -4.16
C SER A 91 -12.37 -6.97 -3.05
N ASP A 92 -13.22 -6.00 -3.40
CA ASP A 92 -13.98 -5.22 -2.43
C ASP A 92 -15.16 -6.04 -1.93
N ALA A 93 -14.93 -6.78 -0.84
CA ALA A 93 -15.93 -7.71 -0.34
C ALA A 93 -17.03 -7.05 0.50
N ARG A 94 -16.87 -5.81 1.00
CA ARG A 94 -17.88 -5.08 1.81
C ARG A 94 -18.68 -5.95 2.80
N GLY A 95 -18.00 -6.85 3.53
CA GLY A 95 -18.63 -7.79 4.48
C GLY A 95 -19.08 -9.15 3.89
N LYS A 96 -18.73 -9.45 2.64
CA LYS A 96 -18.83 -10.77 2.01
C LYS A 96 -17.47 -11.48 1.99
N ASP A 97 -17.40 -12.64 1.35
CA ASP A 97 -16.16 -13.37 1.17
C ASP A 97 -15.17 -12.66 0.24
N ILE A 98 -13.90 -12.65 0.65
CA ILE A 98 -12.78 -12.20 -0.18
C ILE A 98 -12.56 -13.21 -1.29
N LYS A 99 -12.51 -12.74 -2.54
CA LYS A 99 -12.24 -13.60 -3.70
C LYS A 99 -10.75 -13.89 -3.82
N THR A 100 -10.38 -15.16 -3.70
CA THR A 100 -9.01 -15.66 -3.90
C THR A 100 -8.47 -15.26 -5.27
N GLY A 101 -7.27 -14.69 -5.29
CA GLY A 101 -6.54 -14.34 -6.52
C GLY A 101 -7.19 -13.26 -7.38
N ALA A 102 -8.16 -12.51 -6.86
CA ALA A 102 -8.87 -11.50 -7.64
C ALA A 102 -8.08 -10.20 -7.87
N GLY A 103 -7.06 -9.94 -7.05
CA GLY A 103 -6.22 -8.77 -7.10
C GLY A 103 -4.89 -8.99 -7.81
N SER A 104 -4.14 -7.91 -7.88
CA SER A 104 -2.84 -7.79 -8.53
C SER A 104 -1.96 -6.81 -7.75
N PHE A 105 -0.65 -6.90 -7.94
CA PHE A 105 0.32 -5.96 -7.39
C PHE A 105 0.93 -5.13 -8.51
N TYR A 106 1.04 -3.83 -8.30
CA TYR A 106 1.45 -2.85 -9.29
C TYR A 106 2.52 -1.92 -8.73
N SER A 107 3.25 -1.28 -9.65
CA SER A 107 4.02 -0.08 -9.37
C SER A 107 3.55 1.07 -10.26
N TYR A 108 3.66 2.30 -9.77
CA TYR A 108 3.27 3.51 -10.47
C TYR A 108 4.30 4.62 -10.28
N SER A 109 4.68 5.27 -11.38
CA SER A 109 5.31 6.58 -11.38
C SER A 109 4.76 7.44 -12.51
N LYS A 110 4.89 8.76 -12.41
CA LYS A 110 4.44 9.68 -13.47
C LYS A 110 5.12 9.39 -14.82
N ASN A 111 6.39 8.98 -14.79
CA ASN A 111 7.19 8.76 -15.99
C ASN A 111 6.95 7.38 -16.61
N GLU A 112 6.70 6.36 -15.79
CA GLU A 112 6.56 4.97 -16.24
C GLU A 112 5.10 4.51 -16.37
N GLY A 113 4.16 5.28 -15.82
CA GLY A 113 2.76 4.87 -15.74
C GLY A 113 2.55 3.70 -14.77
N VAL A 114 1.45 2.98 -14.96
CA VAL A 114 1.11 1.78 -14.16
C VAL A 114 1.78 0.56 -14.77
N LYS A 115 2.56 -0.17 -13.96
CA LYS A 115 3.17 -1.45 -14.32
C LYS A 115 2.62 -2.54 -13.43
N LEU A 116 2.21 -3.65 -14.04
CA LEU A 116 1.82 -4.86 -13.33
C LEU A 116 3.08 -5.63 -12.90
N GLN A 117 3.15 -6.00 -11.63
CA GLN A 117 4.30 -6.69 -11.04
C GLN A 117 3.95 -8.14 -10.71
N LEU A 118 2.80 -8.38 -10.06
CA LEU A 118 2.32 -9.73 -9.72
C LEU A 118 0.82 -9.86 -10.01
N LYS A 119 0.39 -11.06 -10.37
CA LYS A 119 -1.03 -11.44 -10.56
C LYS A 119 -1.46 -12.41 -9.46
N ASN A 120 -2.76 -12.70 -9.41
CA ASN A 120 -3.36 -13.70 -8.53
C ASN A 120 -3.13 -13.41 -7.04
N ILE A 121 -3.19 -12.13 -6.67
CA ILE A 121 -3.11 -11.68 -5.28
C ILE A 121 -4.49 -11.77 -4.64
N THR A 122 -4.58 -12.23 -3.40
CA THR A 122 -5.85 -12.30 -2.67
C THR A 122 -6.09 -11.07 -1.81
N ILE A 123 -5.15 -10.73 -0.92
CA ILE A 123 -5.19 -9.52 -0.10
C ILE A 123 -3.82 -8.85 -0.15
N SER A 124 -3.65 -7.87 -1.04
CA SER A 124 -2.37 -7.16 -1.16
C SER A 124 -2.09 -6.33 0.10
N ASN A 125 -1.01 -6.62 0.80
CA ASN A 125 -0.69 -5.97 2.05
C ASN A 125 0.81 -5.59 2.10
N GLY A 126 1.42 -5.65 3.28
CA GLY A 126 2.72 -5.13 3.63
C GLY A 126 3.77 -5.09 2.54
N ILE A 127 4.38 -3.92 2.39
CA ILE A 127 5.40 -3.61 1.40
C ILE A 127 6.63 -3.07 2.12
N ALA A 128 7.82 -3.61 1.83
CA ALA A 128 9.08 -3.06 2.30
C ALA A 128 10.22 -3.33 1.31
N GLN A 129 11.33 -2.64 1.50
CA GLN A 129 12.54 -2.79 0.69
C GLN A 129 13.78 -2.76 1.59
N SER A 130 14.86 -3.41 1.15
CA SER A 130 16.12 -3.39 1.90
C SER A 130 16.76 -2.01 1.86
N LEU A 131 17.60 -1.73 2.86
CA LEU A 131 18.35 -0.46 2.95
C LEU A 131 19.33 -0.29 1.78
N ASP A 132 19.84 -1.40 1.24
CA ASP A 132 20.74 -1.40 0.08
C ASP A 132 19.99 -1.45 -1.28
N ASN A 133 18.66 -1.39 -1.27
CA ASN A 133 17.78 -1.42 -2.44
C ASN A 133 17.90 -2.68 -3.33
N LYS A 134 18.38 -3.81 -2.79
CA LYS A 134 18.52 -5.07 -3.55
C LYS A 134 17.43 -6.09 -3.27
N LYS A 135 16.67 -5.94 -2.19
CA LYS A 135 15.56 -6.83 -1.84
C LYS A 135 14.26 -6.05 -1.70
N PHE A 136 13.18 -6.73 -2.03
CA PHE A 136 11.81 -6.26 -1.87
C PHE A 136 11.03 -7.33 -1.12
N TRP A 137 10.24 -6.92 -0.13
CA TRP A 137 9.41 -7.82 0.66
C TRP A 137 7.96 -7.44 0.51
N TYR A 138 7.13 -8.47 0.39
CA TYR A 138 5.73 -8.32 0.09
C TYR A 138 4.88 -9.37 0.81
N VAL A 139 3.68 -8.96 1.19
CA VAL A 139 2.68 -9.80 1.85
C VAL A 139 1.42 -9.87 1.00
N ASP A 140 1.01 -11.09 0.66
CA ASP A 140 -0.40 -11.42 0.44
C ASP A 140 -0.91 -12.12 1.71
N SER A 141 -1.81 -11.47 2.46
CA SER A 141 -2.22 -11.96 3.78
C SER A 141 -2.78 -13.39 3.75
N ARG A 142 -3.33 -13.85 2.62
CA ARG A 142 -3.88 -15.22 2.50
C ARG A 142 -2.83 -16.29 2.20
N LYS A 143 -1.59 -15.91 1.90
CA LYS A 143 -0.47 -16.85 1.83
C LYS A 143 0.11 -17.17 3.20
N PHE A 144 -0.07 -16.30 4.19
CA PHE A 144 0.56 -16.40 5.52
C PHE A 144 2.10 -16.39 5.49
N THR A 145 2.68 -15.81 4.43
CA THR A 145 4.12 -15.68 4.26
C THR A 145 4.50 -14.21 4.09
N VAL A 146 5.73 -13.91 4.48
CA VAL A 146 6.49 -12.77 3.94
C VAL A 146 7.32 -13.32 2.79
N ASP A 147 7.04 -12.84 1.59
CA ASP A 147 7.78 -13.24 0.37
C ASP A 147 8.89 -12.21 0.09
N GLU A 148 10.07 -12.69 -0.28
CA GLU A 148 11.24 -11.89 -0.67
C GLU A 148 11.51 -12.01 -2.17
N PHE A 149 11.92 -10.90 -2.78
CA PHE A 149 12.28 -10.79 -4.18
C PHE A 149 13.66 -10.15 -4.31
N ASP A 150 14.36 -10.46 -5.39
CA ASP A 150 15.46 -9.62 -5.85
C ASP A 150 14.86 -8.36 -6.49
N PHE A 151 15.36 -7.19 -6.08
CA PHE A 151 14.86 -5.89 -6.51
C PHE A 151 15.88 -5.19 -7.41
N ASN A 152 15.42 -4.76 -8.58
CA ASN A 152 16.16 -3.84 -9.44
C ASN A 152 15.56 -2.44 -9.29
N MET A 153 16.24 -1.58 -8.53
CA MET A 153 15.79 -0.22 -8.26
C MET A 153 15.61 0.61 -9.55
N ASP A 154 16.61 0.57 -10.43
CA ASP A 154 16.65 1.39 -11.64
C ASP A 154 15.45 1.08 -12.55
N LYS A 155 15.10 -0.20 -12.71
CA LYS A 155 13.99 -0.64 -13.56
C LYS A 155 12.64 -0.68 -12.86
N GLY A 156 12.63 -0.75 -11.53
CA GLY A 156 11.42 -1.00 -10.75
C GLY A 156 10.86 -2.38 -10.97
N GLU A 157 11.72 -3.39 -10.92
CA GLU A 157 11.35 -4.78 -11.20
C GLU A 157 11.69 -5.66 -9.99
N ILE A 158 10.77 -6.55 -9.65
CA ILE A 158 10.96 -7.60 -8.66
C ILE A 158 10.95 -8.98 -9.33
N LYS A 159 11.84 -9.88 -8.92
CA LYS A 159 11.95 -11.24 -9.47
C LYS A 159 12.44 -12.26 -8.44
N ASN A 160 12.51 -13.53 -8.84
CA ASN A 160 13.10 -14.61 -8.02
C ASN A 160 12.45 -14.74 -6.63
N MET A 161 11.12 -14.76 -6.61
CA MET A 161 10.35 -14.87 -5.38
C MET A 161 10.74 -16.11 -4.58
N ARG A 162 10.94 -15.92 -3.27
CA ARG A 162 11.13 -16.98 -2.28
C ARG A 162 10.41 -16.60 -1.00
N THR A 163 9.86 -17.59 -0.30
CA THR A 163 9.32 -17.36 1.04
C THR A 163 10.48 -17.09 2.00
N LEU A 164 10.48 -15.90 2.61
CA LEU A 164 11.44 -15.53 3.64
C LEU A 164 11.01 -16.07 4.99
N PHE A 165 9.72 -15.87 5.31
CA PHE A 165 9.15 -16.23 6.60
C PHE A 165 7.74 -16.78 6.40
N ASP A 166 7.44 -17.90 7.04
CA ASP A 166 6.14 -18.56 7.00
C ASP A 166 5.53 -18.52 8.41
N VAL A 167 4.55 -17.64 8.60
CA VAL A 167 3.95 -17.36 9.91
C VAL A 167 3.37 -18.64 10.53
N LYS A 168 2.80 -19.52 9.71
CA LYS A 168 2.19 -20.76 10.17
C LYS A 168 3.21 -21.79 10.64
N LYS A 169 4.39 -21.87 10.01
CA LYS A 169 5.46 -22.80 10.43
C LYS A 169 6.05 -22.46 11.79
N HIS A 170 5.80 -21.25 12.28
CA HIS A 170 6.27 -20.78 13.58
C HIS A 170 5.15 -20.73 14.64
N ASP A 171 3.98 -21.33 14.35
CA ASP A 171 2.81 -21.34 15.25
C ASP A 171 2.37 -19.94 15.70
N ILE A 172 2.65 -18.92 14.87
CA ILE A 172 2.26 -17.55 15.14
C ILE A 172 0.81 -17.39 14.67
N PRO A 173 -0.10 -16.90 15.53
CA PRO A 173 -1.48 -16.67 15.15
C PRO A 173 -1.61 -15.51 14.14
N GLY A 174 -2.84 -15.26 13.68
CA GLY A 174 -3.13 -14.14 12.77
C GLY A 174 -2.61 -14.31 11.33
N ALA A 175 -2.86 -13.27 10.54
CA ALA A 175 -2.39 -13.17 9.17
C ALA A 175 -1.48 -11.96 9.01
N PRO A 176 -0.35 -12.06 8.28
CA PRO A 176 0.52 -10.91 8.05
C PRO A 176 -0.24 -9.83 7.27
N ASP A 177 -0.11 -8.59 7.72
CA ASP A 177 -0.81 -7.41 7.20
C ASP A 177 0.24 -6.35 6.76
N GLY A 178 0.26 -5.16 7.37
CA GLY A 178 1.28 -4.14 7.11
C GLY A 178 2.70 -4.58 7.49
N LEU A 179 3.69 -4.06 6.75
CA LEU A 179 5.11 -4.40 6.92
C LEU A 179 5.98 -3.14 6.83
N THR A 180 7.06 -3.07 7.60
CA THR A 180 8.13 -2.07 7.43
C THR A 180 9.50 -2.62 7.80
N THR A 181 10.57 -1.98 7.31
CA THR A 181 11.94 -2.21 7.77
C THR A 181 12.33 -1.20 8.85
N ASP A 182 13.22 -1.61 9.76
CA ASP A 182 13.96 -0.70 10.65
C ASP A 182 15.37 -0.37 10.12
N ALA A 183 16.11 0.42 10.90
CA ALA A 183 17.45 0.90 10.53
C ALA A 183 18.53 -0.19 10.55
N ASP A 184 18.27 -1.33 11.21
CA ASP A 184 19.18 -2.48 11.28
C ASP A 184 18.85 -3.52 10.20
N GLY A 185 17.80 -3.29 9.41
CA GLY A 185 17.36 -4.17 8.34
C GLY A 185 16.40 -5.27 8.78
N ASN A 186 15.87 -5.22 10.01
CA ASN A 186 14.84 -6.17 10.45
C ASN A 186 13.48 -5.78 9.88
N LEU A 187 12.61 -6.79 9.73
CA LEU A 187 11.23 -6.61 9.32
C LEU A 187 10.29 -6.58 10.53
N TRP A 188 9.45 -5.55 10.58
CA TRP A 188 8.34 -5.41 11.52
C TRP A 188 7.04 -5.68 10.77
N VAL A 189 6.38 -6.79 11.11
CA VAL A 189 5.14 -7.27 10.47
C VAL A 189 3.99 -7.13 11.45
N ALA A 190 2.92 -6.43 11.05
CA ALA A 190 1.66 -6.45 11.79
C ALA A 190 0.92 -7.76 11.51
N LEU A 191 0.33 -8.36 12.55
CA LEU A 191 -0.46 -9.58 12.42
C LEU A 191 -1.92 -9.30 12.76
N PHE A 192 -2.78 -9.45 11.76
CA PHE A 192 -4.21 -9.25 11.91
C PHE A 192 -4.86 -10.50 12.49
N GLY A 193 -5.52 -10.36 13.63
CA GLY A 193 -6.22 -11.46 14.31
C GLY A 193 -5.34 -12.34 15.21
N GLY A 194 -4.08 -11.95 15.45
CA GLY A 194 -3.20 -12.58 16.44
C GLY A 194 -1.75 -12.27 16.19
#